data_AF-A0A8A1UIG6-F1
#
_entry.id   AF-A0A8A1UIG6-F1
#
_cell.length_a   1.000
_cell.length_b   1.000
_cell.length_c   1.000
_cell.angle_alpha   90.00
_cell.angle_beta   90.00
_cell.angle_gamma   90.00
#
_symmetry.space_group_name_H-M   'P 1'
#
loop_
_entity.id
_entity.type
_entity.pdbx_description
1 polymer ?
#
loop_
_entity_poly.entity_id
_entity_poly.type
_entity_poly.pdbx_seq_one_letter_code
_entity_poly.pdbx_strand_id
1 'polypeptide(L)'
;MNEDGGGLLTIGALARRTGVPVKTVRRWSDEGLLPPAARTPAGYRLYGPEAPARLEIVRTLRDLGIGVADIRAVLRSERTVADTAGCWADALDTQIRTLRLRRAVLRAVAARGTAAEELPDVHRLARLTAAERRRIIEEFIADALDGVAAPAYRAGLLAAAPDLPEDPAPDQLAAWIDLADLVQRPEVRAALRRLAEYSARTTPAEPSATAAEDAARVAGLMRERAETALAAGVAADSPAAEPVVAELVAAWLPTQAGTADPPQRDDAHARARLLEQLEAAAEPHIERYWQLMCTATGRPQPPSWSAAGTWTAGALRAHPEPGPGLVLPPAPDAQRALYVYERVAAHVAALVDAVPGEALERPTPCDDWTVRQLIDHMTWENLMITSIARDAPRTDPDADHLGDDHAAAFRASVGALLAAFTGTGLLERTYGPYGAPGALFAQQAAVELLAHGWDLARALGASTDLAPEVADEVLEAARGIYGAAPRTEGGSFAPERTAPPAAGGADRLAAYLGR
;
A
#
# COMPACT_ATOMS: atom_id res chain seq x y z
N MET A 1 -4.00 76.62 -34.43
CA MET A 1 -5.10 77.56 -34.70
C MET A 1 -6.37 76.88 -34.26
N ASN A 2 -6.76 77.27 -33.05
CA ASN A 2 -8.05 77.29 -32.39
C ASN A 2 -9.02 76.12 -32.57
N GLU A 3 -9.23 75.43 -31.45
CA GLU A 3 -10.53 75.35 -30.79
C GLU A 3 -11.56 76.37 -31.30
N ASP A 4 -12.19 76.06 -32.43
CA ASP A 4 -13.41 76.74 -32.86
C ASP A 4 -14.62 75.92 -32.37
N GLY A 5 -15.22 76.37 -31.26
CA GLY A 5 -16.66 76.41 -31.00
C GLY A 5 -17.52 75.14 -31.00
N GLY A 6 -17.01 73.94 -31.28
CA GLY A 6 -17.86 72.75 -31.50
C GLY A 6 -17.44 71.45 -30.82
N GLY A 7 -16.37 71.43 -30.00
CA GLY A 7 -15.94 70.22 -29.27
C GLY A 7 -15.44 69.06 -30.13
N LEU A 8 -15.22 69.27 -31.45
CA LEU A 8 -14.82 68.22 -32.41
C LEU A 8 -13.29 68.04 -32.48
N LEU A 9 -12.81 66.79 -32.54
CA LEU A 9 -11.39 66.42 -32.59
C LEU A 9 -10.99 65.81 -33.93
N THR A 10 -9.83 66.19 -34.47
CA THR A 10 -9.20 65.47 -35.60
C THR A 10 -8.64 64.12 -35.13
N ILE A 11 -8.39 63.17 -36.04
CA ILE A 11 -7.74 61.87 -35.71
C ILE A 11 -6.48 62.08 -34.86
N GLY A 12 -5.61 63.03 -35.23
CA GLY A 12 -4.36 63.28 -34.51
C GLY A 12 -4.57 63.84 -33.10
N ALA A 13 -5.57 64.71 -32.92
CA ALA A 13 -5.93 65.23 -31.60
C ALA A 13 -6.58 64.14 -30.73
N LEU A 14 -7.46 63.32 -31.31
CA LEU A 14 -8.10 62.20 -30.63
C LEU A 14 -7.08 61.13 -30.22
N ALA A 15 -6.13 60.80 -31.09
CA ALA A 15 -5.03 59.88 -30.82
C ALA A 15 -4.13 60.36 -29.67
N ARG A 16 -3.75 61.65 -29.65
CA ARG A 16 -2.98 62.22 -28.54
C ARG A 16 -3.76 62.19 -27.22
N ARG A 17 -5.05 62.49 -27.26
CA ARG A 17 -5.91 62.55 -26.06
C ARG A 17 -6.19 61.17 -25.46
N THR A 18 -6.30 60.13 -26.28
CA THR A 18 -6.65 58.75 -25.84
C THR A 18 -5.44 57.81 -25.76
N GLY A 19 -4.27 58.25 -26.21
CA GLY A 19 -3.07 57.41 -26.33
C GLY A 19 -3.16 56.32 -27.39
N VAL A 20 -4.22 56.27 -28.20
CA VAL A 20 -4.37 55.26 -29.25
C VAL A 20 -3.63 55.69 -30.52
N PRO A 21 -2.83 54.81 -31.14
CA PRO A 21 -2.12 55.13 -32.36
C PRO A 21 -3.07 55.61 -33.46
N VAL A 22 -2.69 56.67 -34.18
CA VAL A 22 -3.43 57.25 -35.32
C VAL A 22 -3.89 56.17 -36.31
N LYS A 23 -3.04 55.18 -36.57
CA LYS A 23 -3.35 54.04 -37.46
C LYS A 23 -4.53 53.22 -36.95
N THR A 24 -4.60 52.98 -35.65
CA THR A 24 -5.70 52.23 -35.00
C THR A 24 -7.00 53.03 -35.00
N VAL A 25 -6.94 54.34 -34.71
CA VAL A 25 -8.11 55.23 -34.80
C VAL A 25 -8.66 55.27 -36.22
N ARG A 26 -7.77 55.38 -37.22
CA ARG A 26 -8.16 55.34 -38.65
C ARG A 26 -8.82 54.01 -39.01
N ARG A 27 -8.19 52.89 -38.63
CA ARG A 27 -8.73 51.55 -38.86
C ARG A 27 -10.12 51.37 -38.25
N TRP A 28 -10.30 51.72 -36.98
CA TRP A 28 -11.61 51.60 -36.32
C TRP A 28 -12.67 52.54 -36.88
N SER A 29 -12.25 53.68 -37.43
CA SER A 29 -13.15 54.55 -38.17
C SER A 29 -13.57 53.94 -39.51
N ASP A 30 -12.65 53.29 -40.22
CA ASP A 30 -12.93 52.58 -41.48
C ASP A 30 -13.80 51.32 -41.24
N GLU A 31 -13.59 50.61 -40.13
CA GLU A 31 -14.41 49.46 -39.69
C GLU A 31 -15.78 49.85 -39.13
N GLY A 32 -16.09 51.16 -39.06
CA GLY A 32 -17.37 51.69 -38.58
C GLY A 32 -17.57 51.63 -37.07
N LEU A 33 -16.52 51.31 -36.30
CA LEU A 33 -16.54 51.36 -34.83
C LEU A 33 -16.48 52.80 -34.32
N LEU A 34 -15.86 53.71 -35.07
CA LEU A 34 -15.76 55.12 -34.76
C LEU A 34 -16.23 55.99 -35.95
N PRO A 35 -17.54 56.17 -36.13
CA PRO A 35 -18.05 57.00 -37.22
C PRO A 35 -17.63 58.47 -37.01
N PRO A 36 -17.15 59.18 -38.05
CA PRO A 36 -16.84 60.60 -37.94
C PRO A 36 -18.13 61.42 -37.84
N ALA A 37 -18.16 62.39 -36.93
CA ALA A 37 -19.28 63.32 -36.74
C ALA A 37 -19.38 64.33 -37.89
N ALA A 38 -18.24 64.72 -38.46
CA ALA A 38 -18.17 65.59 -39.62
C ALA A 38 -16.87 65.34 -40.40
N ARG A 39 -16.76 66.00 -41.55
CA ARG A 39 -15.49 66.13 -42.27
C ARG A 39 -15.19 67.61 -42.48
N THR A 40 -13.91 67.96 -42.42
CA THR A 40 -13.48 69.32 -42.83
C THR A 40 -13.68 69.50 -44.33
N PRO A 41 -13.70 70.74 -44.85
CA PRO A 41 -13.72 71.00 -46.29
C PRO A 41 -12.55 70.35 -47.06
N ALA A 42 -11.42 70.13 -46.38
CA ALA A 42 -10.26 69.40 -46.91
C ALA A 42 -10.36 67.87 -46.77
N GLY A 43 -11.49 67.34 -46.31
CA GLY A 43 -11.79 65.89 -46.23
C GLY A 43 -11.36 65.17 -44.95
N TYR A 44 -10.78 65.87 -43.96
CA TYR A 44 -10.32 65.25 -42.71
C TYR A 44 -11.49 64.85 -41.81
N ARG A 45 -11.44 63.66 -41.21
CA ARG A 45 -12.44 63.16 -40.26
C ARG A 45 -12.38 63.95 -38.94
N LEU A 46 -13.54 64.40 -38.48
CA LEU A 46 -13.76 65.06 -37.19
C LEU A 46 -14.64 64.18 -36.30
N TYR A 47 -14.33 64.10 -35.01
CA TYR A 47 -15.04 63.26 -34.04
C TYR A 47 -15.60 64.08 -32.90
N GLY A 48 -16.79 63.71 -32.42
CA GLY A 48 -17.47 64.40 -31.33
C GLY A 48 -16.84 64.21 -29.95
N PRO A 49 -17.33 64.93 -28.94
CA PRO A 49 -16.86 64.83 -27.55
C PRO A 49 -17.05 63.44 -26.93
N GLU A 50 -17.94 62.60 -27.48
CA GLU A 50 -18.18 61.20 -27.10
C GLU A 50 -17.12 60.22 -27.62
N ALA A 51 -16.35 60.64 -28.62
CA ALA A 51 -15.39 59.77 -29.30
C ALA A 51 -14.30 59.19 -28.39
N PRO A 52 -13.71 59.93 -27.42
CA PRO A 52 -12.77 59.34 -26.46
C PRO A 52 -13.36 58.17 -25.67
N ALA A 53 -14.55 58.35 -25.10
CA ALA A 53 -15.24 57.31 -24.31
C ALA A 53 -15.59 56.09 -25.18
N ARG A 54 -16.09 56.33 -26.40
CA ARG A 54 -16.36 55.27 -27.37
C ARG A 54 -15.11 54.48 -27.74
N LEU A 55 -13.98 55.17 -27.87
CA LEU A 55 -12.70 54.56 -28.22
C LEU A 55 -12.14 53.72 -27.06
N GLU A 56 -12.31 54.15 -25.82
CA GLU A 56 -12.03 53.35 -24.62
C GLU A 56 -12.89 52.09 -24.56
N ILE A 57 -14.19 52.18 -24.81
CA ILE A 57 -15.09 51.00 -24.87
C ILE A 57 -14.62 50.02 -25.95
N VAL A 58 -14.31 50.50 -27.16
CA VAL A 58 -13.80 49.66 -28.25
C VAL A 58 -12.49 48.97 -27.86
N ARG A 59 -11.54 49.68 -27.23
CA ARG A 59 -10.29 49.09 -26.74
C ARG A 59 -10.57 47.96 -25.76
N THR A 60 -11.34 48.24 -24.71
CA THR A 60 -11.62 47.27 -23.66
C THR A 60 -12.27 46.01 -24.20
N LEU A 61 -13.28 46.14 -25.08
CA LEU A 61 -13.93 44.97 -25.69
C LEU A 61 -12.98 44.20 -26.64
N ARG A 62 -12.11 44.89 -27.38
CA ARG A 62 -11.09 44.24 -28.22
C ARG A 62 -10.03 43.53 -27.40
N ASP A 63 -9.59 44.12 -26.29
CA ASP A 63 -8.61 43.54 -25.38
C ASP A 63 -9.16 42.28 -24.70
N LEU A 64 -10.48 42.23 -24.46
CA LEU A 64 -11.22 41.03 -24.02
C LEU A 64 -11.47 40.00 -25.13
N GLY A 65 -10.97 40.23 -26.35
CA GLY A 65 -11.07 39.28 -27.47
C GLY A 65 -12.36 39.37 -28.29
N ILE A 66 -13.27 40.31 -27.99
CA ILE A 66 -14.56 40.43 -28.67
C ILE A 66 -14.35 40.92 -30.12
N GLY A 67 -15.09 40.29 -31.04
CA GLY A 67 -15.02 40.58 -32.48
C GLY A 67 -15.61 41.95 -32.85
N VAL A 68 -15.11 42.53 -33.94
CA VAL A 68 -15.54 43.84 -34.46
C VAL A 68 -17.06 43.90 -34.75
N ALA A 69 -17.67 42.78 -35.17
CA ALA A 69 -19.10 42.69 -35.44
C ALA A 69 -19.94 42.88 -34.16
N ASP A 70 -19.61 42.19 -33.07
CA ASP A 70 -20.31 42.27 -31.79
C ASP A 70 -20.10 43.64 -31.13
N ILE A 71 -18.88 44.18 -31.20
CA ILE A 71 -18.59 45.55 -30.71
C ILE A 71 -19.46 46.56 -31.46
N ARG A 72 -19.66 46.40 -32.77
CA ARG A 72 -20.53 47.29 -33.55
C ARG A 72 -21.99 47.20 -33.10
N ALA A 73 -22.50 46.00 -32.84
CA ALA A 73 -23.87 45.80 -32.36
C ALA A 73 -24.08 46.45 -30.98
N VAL A 74 -23.13 46.29 -30.06
CA VAL A 74 -23.13 46.94 -28.74
C VAL A 74 -23.13 48.47 -28.88
N LEU A 75 -22.27 49.00 -29.73
CA LEU A 75 -22.13 50.44 -29.95
C LEU A 75 -23.32 51.09 -30.69
N ARG A 76 -24.22 50.28 -31.25
CA ARG A 76 -25.49 50.69 -31.88
C ARG A 76 -26.70 50.40 -30.99
N SER A 77 -26.47 49.91 -29.76
CA SER A 77 -27.53 49.49 -28.83
C SER A 77 -28.41 48.36 -29.39
N GLU A 78 -27.93 47.59 -30.37
CA GLU A 78 -28.59 46.39 -30.90
C GLU A 78 -28.44 45.20 -29.92
N ARG A 79 -27.42 45.25 -29.06
CA ARG A 79 -27.14 44.32 -27.96
C ARG A 79 -26.60 45.07 -26.77
N THR A 80 -26.78 44.53 -25.56
CA THR A 80 -26.13 45.10 -24.38
C THR A 80 -24.67 44.62 -24.28
N VAL A 81 -23.84 45.40 -23.58
CA VAL A 81 -22.47 44.98 -23.21
C VAL A 81 -22.52 43.70 -22.38
N ALA A 82 -23.49 43.61 -21.46
CA ALA A 82 -23.62 42.48 -20.54
C ALA A 82 -23.91 41.17 -21.28
N ASP A 83 -24.88 41.16 -22.20
CA ASP A 83 -25.22 39.95 -22.97
C ASP A 83 -24.05 39.51 -23.86
N THR A 84 -23.39 40.47 -24.50
CA THR A 84 -22.24 40.19 -25.36
C THR A 84 -21.06 39.62 -24.56
N ALA A 85 -20.75 40.22 -23.40
CA ALA A 85 -19.70 39.74 -22.52
C ALA A 85 -20.03 38.36 -21.93
N GLY A 86 -21.28 38.11 -21.55
CA GLY A 86 -21.76 36.83 -21.04
C GLY A 86 -21.58 35.70 -22.06
N CYS A 87 -22.10 35.86 -23.29
CA CYS A 87 -21.94 34.84 -24.33
C CYS A 87 -20.47 34.53 -24.66
N TRP A 88 -19.60 35.55 -24.64
CA TRP A 88 -18.17 35.36 -24.89
C TRP A 88 -17.46 34.68 -23.70
N ALA A 89 -17.84 35.00 -22.46
CA ALA A 89 -17.37 34.30 -21.28
C ALA A 89 -17.74 32.81 -21.33
N ASP A 90 -18.99 32.48 -21.67
CA ASP A 90 -19.44 31.09 -21.83
C ASP A 90 -18.65 30.32 -22.92
N ALA A 91 -18.33 31.00 -24.02
CA ALA A 91 -17.53 30.45 -25.11
C ALA A 91 -16.07 30.19 -24.66
N LEU A 92 -15.47 31.14 -23.93
CA LEU A 92 -14.14 30.99 -23.34
C LEU A 92 -14.09 29.86 -22.33
N ASP A 93 -15.10 29.75 -21.46
CA ASP A 93 -15.22 28.66 -20.48
C ASP A 93 -15.28 27.30 -21.18
N THR A 94 -15.99 27.21 -22.32
CA THR A 94 -16.02 26.00 -23.15
C THR A 94 -14.66 25.65 -23.74
N GLN A 95 -13.89 26.64 -24.18
CA GLN A 95 -12.51 26.43 -24.65
C GLN A 95 -11.58 26.01 -23.51
N ILE A 96 -11.69 26.64 -22.34
CA ILE A 96 -10.92 26.31 -21.15
C ILE A 96 -11.17 24.86 -20.76
N ARG A 97 -12.43 24.42 -20.66
CA ARG A 97 -12.78 23.01 -20.40
C ARG A 97 -12.13 22.05 -21.41
N THR A 98 -12.21 22.38 -22.70
CA THR A 98 -11.60 21.55 -23.76
C THR A 98 -10.08 21.44 -23.62
N LEU A 99 -9.41 22.57 -23.34
CA LEU A 99 -7.95 22.59 -23.19
C LEU A 99 -7.50 21.87 -21.91
N ARG A 100 -8.25 21.99 -20.82
CA ARG A 100 -7.99 21.26 -19.56
C ARG A 100 -8.10 19.75 -19.76
N LEU A 101 -9.14 19.27 -20.43
CA LEU A 101 -9.29 17.84 -20.75
C LEU A 101 -8.10 17.33 -21.61
N ARG A 102 -7.75 18.05 -22.68
CA ARG A 102 -6.59 17.67 -23.53
C ARG A 102 -5.30 17.60 -22.73
N ARG A 103 -5.06 18.56 -21.84
CA ARG A 103 -3.90 18.57 -20.94
C ARG A 103 -3.92 17.40 -19.97
N ALA A 104 -5.08 17.06 -19.38
CA ALA A 104 -5.23 15.93 -18.48
C ALA A 104 -4.92 14.60 -19.20
N VAL A 105 -5.47 14.41 -20.40
CA VAL A 105 -5.20 13.21 -21.23
C VAL A 105 -3.70 13.07 -21.52
N LEU A 106 -3.05 14.14 -21.99
CA LEU A 106 -1.62 14.10 -22.30
C LEU A 106 -0.77 13.78 -21.07
N ARG A 107 -1.13 14.29 -19.89
CA ARG A 107 -0.44 13.96 -18.64
C ARG A 107 -0.67 12.53 -18.19
N ALA A 108 -1.90 12.01 -18.32
CA ALA A 108 -2.22 10.62 -17.99
C ALA A 108 -1.45 9.64 -18.91
N VAL A 109 -1.41 9.90 -20.22
CA VAL A 109 -0.62 9.14 -21.21
C VAL A 109 0.87 9.14 -20.84
N ALA A 110 1.43 10.30 -20.50
CA ALA A 110 2.83 10.41 -20.12
C ALA A 110 3.15 9.67 -18.81
N ALA A 111 2.29 9.78 -17.79
CA ALA A 111 2.48 9.13 -16.50
C ALA A 111 2.39 7.60 -16.58
N ARG A 112 1.53 7.07 -17.47
CA ARG A 112 1.32 5.64 -17.67
C ARG A 112 2.36 4.99 -18.59
N GLY A 113 3.13 5.78 -19.34
CA GLY A 113 4.00 5.25 -20.39
C GLY A 113 3.22 4.54 -21.51
N THR A 114 2.01 5.01 -21.80
CA THR A 114 1.06 4.40 -22.74
C THR A 114 1.68 4.22 -24.13
N ALA A 115 1.51 3.03 -24.71
CA ALA A 115 2.00 2.70 -26.05
C ALA A 115 1.19 3.45 -27.14
N ALA A 116 1.77 3.61 -28.33
CA ALA A 116 1.11 4.35 -29.42
C ALA A 116 -0.21 3.69 -29.85
N GLU A 117 -0.27 2.37 -29.76
CA GLU A 117 -1.41 1.52 -30.10
C GLU A 117 -2.59 1.70 -29.14
N GLU A 118 -2.32 2.05 -27.88
CA GLU A 118 -3.32 2.22 -26.81
C GLU A 118 -3.92 3.65 -26.78
N LEU A 119 -3.30 4.60 -27.46
CA LEU A 119 -3.70 6.01 -27.46
C LEU A 119 -5.16 6.26 -27.91
N PRO A 120 -5.70 5.57 -28.95
CA PRO A 120 -7.10 5.75 -29.34
C PRO A 120 -8.08 5.38 -28.23
N ASP A 121 -7.81 4.30 -27.50
CA ASP A 121 -8.67 3.84 -26.40
C ASP A 121 -8.60 4.76 -25.19
N VAL A 122 -7.40 5.20 -24.81
CA VAL A 122 -7.21 6.19 -23.74
C VAL A 122 -7.96 7.49 -24.05
N HIS A 123 -7.85 7.98 -25.29
CA HIS A 123 -8.55 9.19 -25.72
C HIS A 123 -10.07 8.99 -25.74
N ARG A 124 -10.57 7.81 -26.14
CA ARG A 124 -11.99 7.45 -26.07
C ARG A 124 -12.50 7.46 -24.63
N LEU A 125 -11.84 6.74 -23.72
CA LEU A 125 -12.21 6.64 -22.31
C LEU A 125 -12.23 8.00 -21.60
N ALA A 126 -11.32 8.89 -21.96
CA ALA A 126 -11.27 10.24 -21.39
C ALA A 126 -12.45 11.14 -21.81
N ARG A 127 -13.01 10.90 -23.00
CA ARG A 127 -14.10 11.72 -23.56
C ARG A 127 -15.50 11.25 -23.23
N LEU A 128 -15.63 10.12 -22.53
CA LEU A 128 -16.93 9.63 -22.08
C LEU A 128 -17.64 10.67 -21.21
N THR A 129 -18.96 10.68 -21.25
CA THR A 129 -19.82 11.43 -20.34
C THR A 129 -19.91 10.73 -18.99
N ALA A 130 -20.33 11.43 -17.93
CA ALA A 130 -20.57 10.80 -16.62
C ALA A 130 -21.53 9.60 -16.72
N ALA A 131 -22.60 9.74 -17.52
CA ALA A 131 -23.56 8.66 -17.76
C ALA A 131 -22.94 7.44 -18.44
N GLU A 132 -22.07 7.62 -19.44
CA GLU A 132 -21.38 6.51 -20.11
C GLU A 132 -20.37 5.82 -19.19
N ARG A 133 -19.63 6.58 -18.37
CA ARG A 133 -18.71 6.01 -17.38
C ARG A 133 -19.44 5.19 -16.33
N ARG A 134 -20.57 5.72 -15.83
CA ARG A 134 -21.44 5.01 -14.89
C ARG A 134 -21.93 3.70 -15.48
N ARG A 135 -22.39 3.72 -16.73
CA ARG A 135 -22.84 2.52 -17.44
C ARG A 135 -21.78 1.42 -17.49
N ILE A 136 -20.51 1.75 -17.75
CA ILE A 136 -19.40 0.77 -17.74
C ILE A 136 -19.30 0.05 -16.39
N ILE A 137 -19.40 0.79 -15.29
CA ILE A 137 -19.32 0.22 -13.94
C ILE A 137 -20.59 -0.57 -13.59
N GLU A 138 -21.76 -0.06 -13.95
CA GLU A 138 -23.04 -0.73 -13.75
C GLU A 138 -23.12 -2.07 -14.50
N GLU A 139 -22.69 -2.10 -15.77
CA GLU A 139 -22.61 -3.32 -16.59
C GLU A 139 -21.60 -4.31 -15.99
N PHE A 140 -20.42 -3.84 -15.58
CA PHE A 140 -19.45 -4.68 -14.88
C PHE A 140 -20.02 -5.32 -13.61
N ILE A 141 -20.70 -4.54 -12.76
CA ILE A 141 -21.34 -5.05 -11.54
C ILE A 141 -22.46 -6.03 -11.89
N ALA A 142 -23.26 -5.72 -12.91
CA ALA A 142 -24.36 -6.57 -13.34
C ALA A 142 -23.86 -7.94 -13.80
N ASP A 143 -22.85 -7.95 -14.66
CA ASP A 143 -22.22 -9.16 -15.21
C ASP A 143 -21.50 -9.97 -14.12
N ALA A 144 -20.70 -9.32 -13.27
CA ALA A 144 -19.94 -10.00 -12.23
C ALA A 144 -20.84 -10.72 -11.22
N LEU A 145 -21.98 -10.11 -10.89
CA LEU A 145 -22.93 -10.62 -9.89
C LEU A 145 -24.11 -11.38 -10.53
N ASP A 146 -24.05 -11.71 -11.83
CA ASP A 146 -25.12 -12.47 -12.49
C ASP A 146 -25.35 -13.82 -11.80
N GLY A 147 -26.59 -14.13 -11.45
CA GLY A 147 -26.96 -15.33 -10.69
C GLY A 147 -26.58 -15.33 -9.19
N VAL A 148 -26.02 -14.24 -8.64
CA VAL A 148 -25.69 -14.14 -7.20
C VAL A 148 -26.79 -13.37 -6.44
N ALA A 149 -27.41 -14.01 -5.46
CA ALA A 149 -28.49 -13.43 -4.65
C ALA A 149 -27.96 -12.51 -3.52
N ALA A 150 -27.28 -11.42 -3.88
CA ALA A 150 -26.71 -10.45 -2.94
C ALA A 150 -27.26 -9.02 -3.15
N PRO A 151 -28.56 -8.77 -2.91
CA PRO A 151 -29.20 -7.49 -3.27
C PRO A 151 -28.63 -6.29 -2.51
N ALA A 152 -28.35 -6.43 -1.19
CA ALA A 152 -27.76 -5.37 -0.38
C ALA A 152 -26.34 -5.03 -0.84
N TYR A 153 -25.52 -6.05 -1.12
CA TYR A 153 -24.16 -5.87 -1.62
C TYR A 153 -24.13 -5.18 -2.99
N ARG A 154 -24.99 -5.62 -3.92
CA ARG A 154 -25.17 -5.00 -5.24
C ARG A 154 -25.57 -3.53 -5.11
N ALA A 155 -26.54 -3.22 -4.24
CA ALA A 155 -26.97 -1.85 -3.99
C ALA A 155 -25.83 -0.98 -3.44
N GLY A 156 -25.01 -1.50 -2.52
CA GLY A 156 -23.83 -0.81 -2.00
C GLY A 156 -22.79 -0.49 -3.07
N LEU A 157 -22.48 -1.44 -3.96
CA LEU A 157 -21.56 -1.22 -5.08
C LEU A 157 -22.07 -0.14 -6.05
N LEU A 158 -23.38 -0.18 -6.38
CA LEU A 158 -24.00 0.79 -7.28
C LEU A 158 -24.09 2.18 -6.63
N ALA A 159 -24.35 2.26 -5.32
CA ALA A 159 -24.33 3.52 -4.58
C ALA A 159 -22.92 4.15 -4.52
N ALA A 160 -21.88 3.31 -4.58
CA ALA A 160 -20.49 3.77 -4.63
C ALA A 160 -20.01 4.15 -6.04
N ALA A 161 -20.82 3.91 -7.09
CA ALA A 161 -20.45 4.11 -8.48
C ALA A 161 -20.00 5.57 -8.76
N PRO A 162 -18.90 5.76 -9.50
CA PRO A 162 -18.22 7.05 -9.55
C PRO A 162 -18.87 8.03 -10.54
N ASP A 163 -19.12 9.25 -10.09
CA ASP A 163 -19.12 10.43 -10.97
C ASP A 163 -17.75 11.10 -10.88
N LEU A 164 -17.01 11.13 -11.99
CA LEU A 164 -15.84 12.02 -12.11
C LEU A 164 -16.31 13.48 -11.97
N PRO A 165 -15.50 14.38 -11.38
CA PRO A 165 -15.80 15.80 -11.40
C PRO A 165 -15.89 16.33 -12.85
N GLU A 166 -16.62 17.42 -13.05
CA GLU A 166 -16.78 18.06 -14.38
C GLU A 166 -15.44 18.50 -15.00
N ASP A 167 -14.44 18.80 -14.16
CA ASP A 167 -13.06 19.12 -14.55
C ASP A 167 -12.07 18.25 -13.75
N PRO A 168 -11.79 17.01 -14.20
CA PRO A 168 -10.99 16.07 -13.43
C PRO A 168 -9.50 16.45 -13.48
N ALA A 169 -8.82 16.32 -12.34
CA ALA A 169 -7.37 16.40 -12.28
C ALA A 169 -6.72 15.24 -13.08
N PRO A 170 -5.48 15.39 -13.58
CA PRO A 170 -4.81 14.39 -14.41
C PRO A 170 -4.77 12.98 -13.77
N ASP A 171 -4.55 12.94 -12.48
CA ASP A 171 -4.49 11.78 -11.60
C ASP A 171 -5.86 11.11 -11.41
N GLN A 172 -6.95 11.88 -11.35
CA GLN A 172 -8.32 11.34 -11.35
C GLN A 172 -8.66 10.70 -12.71
N LEU A 173 -8.24 11.34 -13.81
CA LEU A 173 -8.45 10.81 -15.15
C LEU A 173 -7.63 9.54 -15.39
N ALA A 174 -6.36 9.52 -14.97
CA ALA A 174 -5.51 8.32 -15.03
C ALA A 174 -6.13 7.17 -14.24
N ALA A 175 -6.61 7.43 -13.02
CA ALA A 175 -7.27 6.42 -12.20
C ALA A 175 -8.55 5.89 -12.84
N TRP A 176 -9.34 6.73 -13.52
CA TRP A 176 -10.50 6.29 -14.30
C TRP A 176 -10.10 5.37 -15.46
N ILE A 177 -9.06 5.72 -16.22
CA ILE A 177 -8.60 4.89 -17.33
C ILE A 177 -8.15 3.52 -16.81
N ASP A 178 -7.32 3.50 -15.77
CA ASP A 178 -6.86 2.26 -15.14
C ASP A 178 -8.03 1.44 -14.56
N LEU A 179 -9.06 2.11 -14.01
CA LEU A 179 -10.27 1.44 -13.52
C LEU A 179 -11.05 0.79 -14.67
N ALA A 180 -11.23 1.51 -15.79
CA ALA A 180 -11.92 1.01 -16.97
C ALA A 180 -11.18 -0.19 -17.60
N ASP A 181 -9.85 -0.20 -17.55
CA ASP A 181 -9.04 -1.36 -17.97
C ASP A 181 -9.15 -2.51 -16.95
N LEU A 182 -9.14 -2.21 -15.65
CA LEU A 182 -9.23 -3.21 -14.58
C LEU A 182 -10.56 -3.98 -14.63
N VAL A 183 -11.70 -3.28 -14.76
CA VAL A 183 -13.03 -3.92 -14.77
C VAL A 183 -13.27 -4.82 -16.00
N GLN A 184 -12.45 -4.68 -17.05
CA GLN A 184 -12.48 -5.58 -18.21
C GLN A 184 -11.80 -6.94 -17.94
N ARG A 185 -10.98 -7.04 -16.89
CA ARG A 185 -10.23 -8.27 -16.57
C ARG A 185 -11.12 -9.35 -15.95
N PRO A 186 -11.04 -10.62 -16.41
CA PRO A 186 -11.85 -11.71 -15.88
C PRO A 186 -11.56 -12.02 -14.40
N GLU A 187 -10.32 -11.82 -13.95
CA GLU A 187 -9.88 -12.08 -12.57
C GLU A 187 -10.62 -11.18 -11.58
N VAL A 188 -10.83 -9.91 -11.95
CA VAL A 188 -11.53 -8.90 -11.13
C VAL A 188 -13.01 -9.24 -11.01
N ARG A 189 -13.64 -9.74 -12.08
CA ARG A 189 -15.03 -10.21 -12.03
C ARG A 189 -15.16 -11.43 -11.12
N ALA A 190 -14.26 -12.40 -11.25
CA ALA A 190 -14.26 -13.61 -10.42
C ALA A 190 -14.05 -13.27 -8.93
N ALA A 191 -13.13 -12.35 -8.64
CA ALA A 191 -12.90 -11.79 -7.31
C ALA A 191 -14.16 -11.15 -6.72
N LEU A 192 -14.80 -10.24 -7.47
CA LEU A 192 -16.00 -9.53 -7.00
C LEU A 192 -17.17 -10.50 -6.78
N ARG A 193 -17.29 -11.53 -7.64
CA ARG A 193 -18.28 -12.58 -7.51
C ARG A 193 -18.09 -13.39 -6.22
N ARG A 194 -16.87 -13.84 -5.90
CA ARG A 194 -16.58 -14.56 -4.64
C ARG A 194 -16.97 -13.74 -3.42
N LEU A 195 -16.68 -12.43 -3.43
CA LEU A 195 -17.03 -11.53 -2.34
C LEU A 195 -18.55 -11.32 -2.23
N ALA A 196 -19.26 -11.23 -3.36
CA ALA A 196 -20.72 -11.16 -3.38
C ALA A 196 -21.38 -12.46 -2.88
N GLU A 197 -20.86 -13.62 -3.27
CA GLU A 197 -21.31 -14.93 -2.79
C GLU A 197 -21.05 -15.09 -1.29
N TYR A 198 -19.88 -14.66 -0.80
CA TYR A 198 -19.58 -14.60 0.63
C TYR A 198 -20.56 -13.67 1.36
N SER A 199 -20.80 -12.46 0.86
CA SER A 199 -21.75 -11.52 1.45
C SER A 199 -23.17 -12.09 1.46
N ALA A 200 -23.62 -12.78 0.40
CA ALA A 200 -24.93 -13.42 0.36
C ALA A 200 -25.12 -14.49 1.47
N ARG A 201 -24.05 -15.19 1.85
CA ARG A 201 -24.09 -16.20 2.92
C ARG A 201 -24.01 -15.60 4.32
N THR A 202 -23.30 -14.49 4.47
CA THR A 202 -22.86 -13.99 5.78
C THR A 202 -23.53 -12.68 6.19
N THR A 203 -24.11 -11.93 5.27
CA THR A 203 -24.73 -10.64 5.62
C THR A 203 -26.07 -10.87 6.31
N PRO A 204 -26.37 -10.16 7.42
CA PRO A 204 -27.66 -10.25 8.08
C PRO A 204 -28.82 -9.96 7.12
N ALA A 205 -29.94 -10.67 7.27
CA ALA A 205 -31.16 -10.39 6.51
C ALA A 205 -31.67 -8.96 6.77
N GLU A 206 -31.51 -8.47 8.00
CA GLU A 206 -31.77 -7.08 8.41
C GLU A 206 -30.53 -6.53 9.13
N PRO A 207 -29.71 -5.70 8.44
CA PRO A 207 -28.55 -5.07 9.07
C PRO A 207 -28.99 -4.13 10.20
N SER A 208 -28.29 -4.15 11.33
CA SER A 208 -28.50 -3.12 12.36
C SER A 208 -28.09 -1.74 11.84
N ALA A 209 -28.65 -0.69 12.43
CA ALA A 209 -28.28 0.69 12.08
C ALA A 209 -26.78 0.98 12.28
N THR A 210 -26.10 0.23 13.16
CA THR A 210 -24.68 0.41 13.49
C THR A 210 -23.75 -0.57 12.77
N ALA A 211 -24.28 -1.52 11.98
CA ALA A 211 -23.48 -2.63 11.43
C ALA A 211 -22.26 -2.17 10.62
N ALA A 212 -22.42 -1.10 9.81
CA ALA A 212 -21.32 -0.54 9.03
C ALA A 212 -20.24 0.13 9.92
N GLU A 213 -20.67 0.83 10.97
CA GLU A 213 -19.75 1.49 11.93
C GLU A 213 -19.00 0.44 12.76
N ASP A 214 -19.69 -0.61 13.19
CA ASP A 214 -19.12 -1.74 13.92
C ASP A 214 -18.09 -2.48 13.07
N ALA A 215 -18.40 -2.76 11.80
CA ALA A 215 -17.47 -3.38 10.85
C ALA A 215 -16.24 -2.49 10.60
N ALA A 216 -16.43 -1.19 10.40
CA ALA A 216 -15.33 -0.24 10.22
C ALA A 216 -14.42 -0.14 11.46
N ARG A 217 -15.01 -0.19 12.67
CA ARG A 217 -14.25 -0.20 13.94
C ARG A 217 -13.40 -1.47 14.08
N VAL A 218 -13.98 -2.64 13.83
CA VAL A 218 -13.25 -3.92 13.89
C VAL A 218 -12.14 -3.99 12.85
N ALA A 219 -12.43 -3.55 11.62
CA ALA A 219 -11.44 -3.41 10.55
C ALA A 219 -10.27 -2.50 10.97
N GLY A 220 -10.55 -1.35 11.59
CA GLY A 220 -9.53 -0.44 12.12
C GLY A 220 -8.65 -1.09 13.19
N LEU A 221 -9.26 -1.79 14.16
CA LEU A 221 -8.57 -2.49 15.24
C LEU A 221 -7.66 -3.60 14.70
N MET A 222 -8.17 -4.44 13.79
CA MET A 222 -7.41 -5.53 13.17
C MET A 222 -6.14 -5.01 12.49
N ARG A 223 -6.27 -3.94 11.71
CA ARG A 223 -5.14 -3.32 11.03
C ARG A 223 -4.13 -2.76 12.04
N GLU A 224 -4.58 -1.99 13.02
CA GLU A 224 -3.70 -1.40 14.05
C GLU A 224 -2.92 -2.48 14.82
N ARG A 225 -3.58 -3.56 15.22
CA ARG A 225 -2.96 -4.66 15.97
C ARG A 225 -1.99 -5.47 15.12
N ALA A 226 -2.32 -5.75 13.86
CA ALA A 226 -1.42 -6.42 12.94
C ALA A 226 -0.19 -5.55 12.63
N GLU A 227 -0.36 -4.25 12.38
CA GLU A 227 0.75 -3.30 12.20
C GLU A 227 1.65 -3.23 13.45
N THR A 228 1.05 -3.23 14.65
CA THR A 228 1.80 -3.25 15.91
C THR A 228 2.58 -4.55 16.09
N ALA A 229 1.97 -5.70 15.77
CA ALA A 229 2.62 -7.00 15.83
C ALA A 229 3.80 -7.10 14.86
N LEU A 230 3.60 -6.64 13.61
CA LEU A 230 4.66 -6.55 12.60
C LEU A 230 5.81 -5.64 13.06
N ALA A 231 5.50 -4.45 13.60
CA ALA A 231 6.52 -3.53 14.11
C ALA A 231 7.29 -4.10 15.31
N ALA A 232 6.65 -4.96 16.10
CA ALA A 232 7.28 -5.69 17.20
C ALA A 232 8.04 -6.96 16.74
N GLY A 233 7.99 -7.31 15.45
CA GLY A 233 8.62 -8.51 14.91
C GLY A 233 7.93 -9.82 15.31
N VAL A 234 6.64 -9.76 15.67
CA VAL A 234 5.85 -10.95 16.02
C VAL A 234 5.49 -11.69 14.74
N ALA A 235 6.07 -12.87 14.52
CA ALA A 235 5.68 -13.73 13.41
C ALA A 235 4.23 -14.22 13.59
N ALA A 236 3.49 -14.30 12.49
CA ALA A 236 2.06 -14.62 12.50
C ALA A 236 1.77 -16.01 13.09
N ASP A 237 2.70 -16.95 12.90
CA ASP A 237 2.65 -18.32 13.40
C ASP A 237 3.33 -18.51 14.75
N SER A 238 3.78 -17.43 15.41
CA SER A 238 4.37 -17.52 16.73
C SER A 238 3.29 -17.62 17.82
N PRO A 239 3.53 -18.33 18.94
CA PRO A 239 2.63 -18.28 20.11
C PRO A 239 2.33 -16.88 20.65
N ALA A 240 3.18 -15.89 20.33
CA ALA A 240 2.97 -14.49 20.70
C ALA A 240 1.88 -13.79 19.85
N ALA A 241 1.55 -14.32 18.67
CA ALA A 241 0.43 -13.84 17.85
C ALA A 241 -0.92 -14.24 18.43
N GLU A 242 -0.98 -15.33 19.19
CA GLU A 242 -2.25 -15.90 19.68
C GLU A 242 -3.09 -14.95 20.55
N PRO A 243 -2.52 -14.21 21.54
CA PRO A 243 -3.28 -13.20 22.28
C PRO A 243 -3.84 -12.08 21.38
N VAL A 244 -3.13 -11.75 20.30
CA VAL A 244 -3.60 -10.77 19.32
C VAL A 244 -4.78 -11.35 18.55
N VAL A 245 -4.67 -12.58 18.04
CA VAL A 245 -5.78 -13.28 17.37
C VAL A 245 -7.01 -13.35 18.27
N ALA A 246 -6.85 -13.71 19.54
CA ALA A 246 -7.94 -13.76 20.51
C ALA A 246 -8.62 -12.39 20.71
N GLU A 247 -7.84 -11.29 20.80
CA GLU A 247 -8.38 -9.92 20.86
C GLU A 247 -9.20 -9.60 19.59
N LEU A 248 -8.68 -9.94 18.41
CA LEU A 248 -9.33 -9.67 17.13
C LEU A 248 -10.64 -10.45 16.97
N VAL A 249 -10.65 -11.73 17.33
CA VAL A 249 -11.85 -12.58 17.31
C VAL A 249 -12.87 -12.05 18.31
N ALA A 250 -12.46 -11.70 19.53
CA ALA A 250 -13.35 -11.16 20.55
C ALA A 250 -14.03 -9.84 20.11
N ALA A 251 -13.30 -8.97 19.41
CA ALA A 251 -13.86 -7.74 18.85
C ALA A 251 -14.79 -7.99 17.65
N TRP A 252 -14.50 -9.04 16.87
CA TRP A 252 -15.27 -9.42 15.68
C TRP A 252 -16.58 -10.15 16.01
N LEU A 253 -16.61 -11.04 17.00
CA LEU A 253 -17.77 -11.87 17.34
C LEU A 253 -19.10 -11.08 17.46
N PRO A 254 -19.17 -9.91 18.16
CA PRO A 254 -20.41 -9.14 18.26
C PRO A 254 -20.97 -8.67 16.91
N THR A 255 -20.10 -8.46 15.90
CA THR A 255 -20.53 -8.06 14.56
C THR A 255 -21.27 -9.16 13.80
N GLN A 256 -21.15 -10.41 14.26
CA GLN A 256 -21.73 -11.57 13.61
C GLN A 256 -23.13 -11.94 14.14
N ALA A 257 -23.61 -11.27 15.20
CA ALA A 257 -24.83 -11.66 15.92
C ALA A 257 -26.10 -11.74 15.04
N GLY A 258 -26.16 -10.96 13.96
CA GLY A 258 -27.29 -10.96 13.01
C GLY A 258 -27.13 -11.89 11.80
N THR A 259 -26.01 -12.61 11.71
CA THR A 259 -25.70 -13.46 10.55
C THR A 259 -26.32 -14.85 10.68
N ALA A 260 -26.40 -15.60 9.58
CA ALA A 260 -26.79 -17.00 9.64
C ALA A 260 -25.71 -17.80 10.39
N ASP A 261 -26.14 -18.59 11.39
CA ASP A 261 -25.27 -19.37 12.28
C ASP A 261 -24.16 -18.53 12.96
N PRO A 262 -24.53 -17.63 13.90
CA PRO A 262 -23.59 -16.71 14.51
C PRO A 262 -22.65 -17.45 15.49
N PRO A 263 -21.31 -17.32 15.33
CA PRO A 263 -20.37 -17.87 16.30
C PRO A 263 -20.59 -17.21 17.67
N GLN A 264 -20.63 -18.03 18.74
CA GLN A 264 -20.96 -17.57 20.10
C GLN A 264 -19.72 -17.29 20.96
N ARG A 265 -18.57 -17.88 20.58
CA ARG A 265 -17.31 -17.82 21.34
C ARG A 265 -16.14 -17.96 20.38
N ASP A 266 -14.94 -17.71 20.89
CA ASP A 266 -13.71 -18.02 20.19
C ASP A 266 -13.48 -19.54 20.18
N ASP A 267 -13.57 -20.15 19.00
CA ASP A 267 -13.29 -21.55 18.71
C ASP A 267 -12.90 -21.76 17.24
N ALA A 268 -12.57 -23.00 16.86
CA ALA A 268 -12.14 -23.34 15.49
C ALA A 268 -13.10 -22.86 14.40
N HIS A 269 -14.40 -22.93 14.67
CA HIS A 269 -15.40 -22.51 13.71
C HIS A 269 -15.43 -20.99 13.54
N ALA A 270 -15.38 -20.25 14.65
CA ALA A 270 -15.32 -18.79 14.63
C ALA A 270 -14.08 -18.26 13.90
N ARG A 271 -12.90 -18.83 14.19
CA ARG A 271 -11.63 -18.45 13.57
C ARG A 271 -11.59 -18.76 12.08
N ALA A 272 -12.09 -19.94 11.67
CA ALA A 272 -12.22 -20.30 10.26
C ALA A 272 -13.14 -19.34 9.49
N ARG A 273 -14.27 -18.91 10.08
CA ARG A 273 -15.15 -17.90 9.46
C ARG A 273 -14.46 -16.55 9.30
N LEU A 274 -13.74 -16.09 10.32
CA LEU A 274 -13.01 -14.82 10.23
C LEU A 274 -11.90 -14.90 9.18
N LEU A 275 -11.19 -16.03 9.09
CA LEU A 275 -10.20 -16.27 8.05
C LEU A 275 -10.83 -16.19 6.65
N GLU A 276 -11.95 -16.88 6.42
CA GLU A 276 -12.69 -16.81 5.14
C GLU A 276 -13.10 -15.36 4.82
N GLN A 277 -13.56 -14.60 5.82
CA GLN A 277 -13.91 -13.18 5.65
C GLN A 277 -12.70 -12.36 5.18
N LEU A 278 -11.55 -12.55 5.83
CA LEU A 278 -10.34 -11.79 5.52
C LEU A 278 -9.76 -12.20 4.17
N GLU A 279 -9.75 -13.48 3.82
CA GLU A 279 -9.29 -13.96 2.51
C GLU A 279 -10.20 -13.45 1.38
N ALA A 280 -11.52 -13.38 1.61
CA ALA A 280 -12.45 -12.77 0.66
C ALA A 280 -12.24 -11.26 0.50
N ALA A 281 -11.86 -10.56 1.58
CA ALA A 281 -11.67 -9.10 1.59
C ALA A 281 -10.26 -8.66 1.13
N ALA A 282 -9.22 -9.45 1.40
CA ALA A 282 -7.81 -9.18 1.08
C ALA A 282 -7.46 -9.53 -0.38
N GLU A 283 -8.45 -9.58 -1.26
CA GLU A 283 -8.26 -9.84 -2.68
C GLU A 283 -7.61 -8.62 -3.36
N PRO A 284 -6.35 -8.74 -3.86
CA PRO A 284 -5.59 -7.58 -4.35
C PRO A 284 -6.29 -6.80 -5.46
N HIS A 285 -7.05 -7.51 -6.29
CA HIS A 285 -7.84 -6.92 -7.37
C HIS A 285 -8.96 -6.00 -6.86
N ILE A 286 -9.61 -6.37 -5.74
CA ILE A 286 -10.69 -5.60 -5.14
C ILE A 286 -10.15 -4.38 -4.40
N GLU A 287 -9.03 -4.53 -3.69
CA GLU A 287 -8.34 -3.39 -3.08
C GLU A 287 -7.96 -2.36 -4.15
N ARG A 288 -7.36 -2.82 -5.27
CA ARG A 288 -6.99 -1.95 -6.39
C ARG A 288 -8.21 -1.26 -7.01
N TYR A 289 -9.32 -1.97 -7.17
CA TYR A 289 -10.59 -1.41 -7.66
C TYR A 289 -11.06 -0.24 -6.78
N TRP A 290 -11.07 -0.41 -5.45
CA TRP A 290 -11.47 0.65 -4.52
C TRP A 290 -10.51 1.84 -4.49
N GLN A 291 -9.19 1.60 -4.54
CA GLN A 291 -8.20 2.67 -4.62
C GLN A 291 -8.39 3.54 -5.87
N LEU A 292 -8.55 2.91 -7.04
CA LEU A 292 -8.78 3.61 -8.30
C LEU A 292 -10.10 4.38 -8.30
N MET A 293 -11.16 3.77 -7.77
CA MET A 293 -12.46 4.43 -7.63
C MET A 293 -12.40 5.66 -6.72
N CYS A 294 -11.74 5.56 -5.56
CA CYS A 294 -11.58 6.69 -4.66
C CYS A 294 -10.78 7.81 -5.32
N THR A 295 -9.64 7.50 -5.94
CA THR A 295 -8.84 8.49 -6.66
C THR A 295 -9.64 9.15 -7.79
N ALA A 296 -10.32 8.36 -8.63
CA ALA A 296 -11.13 8.89 -9.72
C ALA A 296 -12.23 9.85 -9.23
N THR A 297 -12.77 9.62 -8.04
CA THR A 297 -13.83 10.47 -7.44
C THR A 297 -13.30 11.57 -6.53
N GLY A 298 -11.97 11.70 -6.35
CA GLY A 298 -11.38 12.66 -5.43
C GLY A 298 -11.66 12.35 -3.95
N ARG A 299 -12.05 11.11 -3.64
CA ARG A 299 -12.21 10.62 -2.26
C ARG A 299 -10.86 10.12 -1.73
N PRO A 300 -10.60 10.24 -0.42
CA PRO A 300 -9.41 9.64 0.18
C PRO A 300 -9.40 8.12 -0.09
N GLN A 301 -8.23 7.59 -0.45
CA GLN A 301 -8.06 6.15 -0.61
C GLN A 301 -8.22 5.44 0.74
N PRO A 302 -8.85 4.27 0.78
CA PRO A 302 -8.82 3.45 1.99
C PRO A 302 -7.37 3.03 2.29
N PRO A 303 -6.99 2.89 3.58
CA PRO A 303 -5.69 2.36 3.94
C PRO A 303 -5.50 0.95 3.38
N SER A 304 -4.28 0.61 2.99
CA SER A 304 -3.97 -0.72 2.46
C SER A 304 -4.10 -1.78 3.54
N TRP A 305 -4.65 -2.93 3.16
CA TRP A 305 -4.74 -4.12 4.00
C TRP A 305 -3.61 -5.12 3.75
N SER A 306 -2.71 -4.89 2.79
CA SER A 306 -1.80 -5.94 2.31
C SER A 306 -0.98 -6.61 3.42
N ALA A 307 -0.09 -5.88 4.09
CA ALA A 307 0.77 -6.46 5.13
C ALA A 307 -0.02 -6.89 6.37
N ALA A 308 -0.93 -6.03 6.85
CA ALA A 308 -1.76 -6.30 8.02
C ALA A 308 -2.68 -7.52 7.82
N GLY A 309 -3.40 -7.58 6.70
CA GLY A 309 -4.29 -8.67 6.32
C GLY A 309 -3.54 -9.97 6.05
N THR A 310 -2.37 -9.92 5.41
CA THR A 310 -1.51 -11.11 5.23
C THR A 310 -1.09 -11.67 6.59
N TRP A 311 -0.65 -10.80 7.51
CA TRP A 311 -0.29 -11.19 8.86
C TRP A 311 -1.47 -11.78 9.63
N THR A 312 -2.64 -11.11 9.63
CA THR A 312 -3.83 -11.62 10.35
C THR A 312 -4.33 -12.94 9.79
N ALA A 313 -4.38 -13.10 8.46
CA ALA A 313 -4.76 -14.36 7.83
C ALA A 313 -3.75 -15.48 8.13
N GLY A 314 -2.45 -15.17 8.08
CA GLY A 314 -1.39 -16.10 8.50
C GLY A 314 -1.55 -16.55 9.94
N ALA A 315 -1.87 -15.62 10.84
CA ALA A 315 -2.04 -15.90 12.26
C ALA A 315 -3.28 -16.77 12.53
N LEU A 316 -4.40 -16.50 11.87
CA LEU A 316 -5.59 -17.35 11.96
C LEU A 316 -5.37 -18.76 11.41
N ARG A 317 -4.55 -18.93 10.36
CA ARG A 317 -4.18 -20.26 9.85
C ARG A 317 -3.28 -21.03 10.83
N ALA A 318 -2.32 -20.34 11.45
CA ALA A 318 -1.41 -20.95 12.39
C ALA A 318 -2.05 -21.24 13.76
N HIS A 319 -3.05 -20.43 14.15
CA HIS A 319 -3.78 -20.56 15.40
C HIS A 319 -5.27 -20.85 15.15
N PRO A 320 -5.62 -22.04 14.64
CA PRO A 320 -7.00 -22.37 14.32
C PRO A 320 -7.87 -22.52 15.57
N GLU A 321 -7.29 -22.78 16.74
CA GLU A 321 -8.01 -22.89 18.01
C GLU A 321 -7.38 -21.98 19.08
N PRO A 322 -8.17 -21.51 20.07
CA PRO A 322 -7.64 -20.72 21.17
C PRO A 322 -6.60 -21.50 21.98
N GLY A 323 -5.41 -20.93 22.09
CA GLY A 323 -4.27 -21.51 22.78
C GLY A 323 -3.86 -20.72 24.04
N PRO A 324 -2.94 -21.25 24.86
CA PRO A 324 -2.45 -20.57 26.05
C PRO A 324 -1.61 -19.30 25.74
N GLY A 325 -1.38 -18.98 24.46
CA GLY A 325 -0.46 -17.93 24.03
C GLY A 325 1.01 -18.27 24.30
N LEU A 326 1.87 -17.25 24.27
CA LEU A 326 3.28 -17.39 24.62
C LEU A 326 3.41 -17.69 26.12
N VAL A 327 3.79 -18.93 26.45
CA VAL A 327 4.17 -19.34 27.80
C VAL A 327 5.67 -19.56 27.82
N LEU A 328 6.39 -18.71 28.55
CA LEU A 328 7.83 -18.87 28.70
C LEU A 328 8.14 -20.01 29.67
N PRO A 329 9.08 -20.92 29.33
CA PRO A 329 9.53 -21.93 30.26
C PRO A 329 10.21 -21.28 31.49
N PRO A 330 10.26 -21.99 32.64
CA PRO A 330 10.99 -21.51 33.80
C PRO A 330 12.45 -21.22 33.43
N ALA A 331 13.05 -20.22 34.08
CA ALA A 331 14.45 -19.88 33.85
C ALA A 331 15.32 -21.13 34.08
N PRO A 332 16.15 -21.51 33.10
CA PRO A 332 17.07 -22.62 33.28
C PRO A 332 18.19 -22.22 34.24
N ASP A 333 18.92 -23.21 34.75
CA ASP A 333 20.15 -22.94 35.45
C ASP A 333 21.14 -22.26 34.50
N ALA A 334 21.54 -21.03 34.82
CA ALA A 334 22.34 -20.17 33.95
C ALA A 334 23.69 -20.80 33.61
N GLN A 335 24.33 -21.45 34.58
CA GLN A 335 25.63 -22.10 34.37
C GLN A 335 25.49 -23.33 33.48
N ARG A 336 24.44 -24.12 33.67
CA ARG A 336 24.14 -25.28 32.81
C ARG A 336 23.81 -24.84 31.39
N ALA A 337 22.97 -23.82 31.22
CA ALA A 337 22.61 -23.28 29.90
C ALA A 337 23.85 -22.77 29.14
N LEU A 338 24.76 -22.05 29.83
CA LEU A 338 26.02 -21.61 29.25
C LEU A 338 26.92 -22.80 28.85
N TYR A 339 27.06 -23.79 29.73
CA TYR A 339 27.84 -25.00 29.42
C TYR A 339 27.30 -25.73 28.17
N VAL A 340 25.98 -25.89 28.06
CA VAL A 340 25.35 -26.53 26.90
C VAL A 340 25.68 -25.75 25.62
N TYR A 341 25.52 -24.42 25.64
CA TYR A 341 25.87 -23.57 24.51
C TYR A 341 27.35 -23.68 24.13
N GLU A 342 28.28 -23.64 25.10
CA GLU A 342 29.72 -23.79 24.85
C GLU A 342 30.07 -25.10 24.14
N ARG A 343 29.44 -26.21 24.55
CA ARG A 343 29.65 -27.52 23.92
C ARG A 343 29.13 -27.56 22.48
N VAL A 344 27.92 -27.05 22.24
CA VAL A 344 27.35 -26.95 20.89
C VAL A 344 28.23 -26.06 20.01
N ALA A 345 28.57 -24.87 20.48
CA ALA A 345 29.36 -23.90 19.73
C ALA A 345 30.74 -24.43 19.34
N ALA A 346 31.40 -25.19 20.22
CA ALA A 346 32.69 -25.81 19.91
C ALA A 346 32.59 -26.83 18.77
N HIS A 347 31.56 -27.68 18.75
CA HIS A 347 31.34 -28.66 17.68
C HIS A 347 30.99 -27.98 16.35
N VAL A 348 30.11 -26.98 16.38
CA VAL A 348 29.68 -26.27 15.17
C VAL A 348 30.80 -25.38 14.61
N ALA A 349 31.58 -24.72 15.46
CA ALA A 349 32.76 -23.96 15.01
C ALA A 349 33.78 -24.85 14.31
N ALA A 350 34.06 -26.06 14.83
CA ALA A 350 34.93 -27.01 14.17
C ALA A 350 34.39 -27.47 12.79
N LEU A 351 33.07 -27.54 12.66
CA LEU A 351 32.42 -27.87 11.38
C LEU A 351 32.53 -26.71 10.38
N VAL A 352 32.28 -25.47 10.83
CA VAL A 352 32.43 -24.25 10.01
C VAL A 352 33.89 -24.08 9.55
N ASP A 353 34.86 -24.33 10.44
CA ASP A 353 36.30 -24.28 10.11
C ASP A 353 36.70 -25.28 9.02
N ALA A 354 35.95 -26.38 8.88
CA ALA A 354 36.20 -27.42 7.89
C ALA A 354 35.50 -27.18 6.55
N VAL A 355 34.71 -26.10 6.41
CA VAL A 355 33.99 -25.77 5.17
C VAL A 355 35.00 -25.30 4.10
N PRO A 356 35.16 -26.03 2.99
CA PRO A 356 36.00 -25.56 1.91
C PRO A 356 35.26 -24.49 1.11
N GLY A 357 36.00 -23.55 0.50
CA GLY A 357 35.41 -22.41 -0.21
C GLY A 357 34.44 -22.81 -1.33
N GLU A 358 34.71 -23.91 -2.04
CA GLU A 358 33.84 -24.46 -3.08
C GLU A 358 32.51 -25.02 -2.57
N ALA A 359 32.38 -25.29 -1.26
CA ALA A 359 31.15 -25.81 -0.67
C ALA A 359 30.17 -24.70 -0.27
N LEU A 360 30.58 -23.44 -0.26
CA LEU A 360 29.78 -22.30 0.20
C LEU A 360 28.47 -22.11 -0.57
N GLU A 361 28.45 -22.46 -1.86
CA GLU A 361 27.26 -22.33 -2.72
C GLU A 361 26.39 -23.60 -2.75
N ARG A 362 26.72 -24.64 -1.97
CA ARG A 362 25.91 -25.86 -1.93
C ARG A 362 24.57 -25.61 -1.23
N PRO A 363 23.49 -26.26 -1.67
CA PRO A 363 22.20 -26.18 -0.99
C PRO A 363 22.25 -26.86 0.38
N THR A 364 21.39 -26.42 1.29
CA THR A 364 21.23 -26.98 2.64
C THR A 364 19.82 -27.57 2.83
N PRO A 365 19.55 -28.32 3.91
CA PRO A 365 18.19 -28.73 4.26
C PRO A 365 17.26 -27.59 4.66
N CYS A 366 17.78 -26.39 4.97
CA CYS A 366 16.97 -25.18 5.07
C CYS A 366 16.66 -24.72 3.63
N ASP A 367 15.37 -24.80 3.26
CA ASP A 367 14.93 -24.39 1.92
C ASP A 367 15.40 -22.96 1.60
N ASP A 368 15.79 -22.76 0.35
CA ASP A 368 16.33 -21.50 -0.20
C ASP A 368 17.68 -21.01 0.35
N TRP A 369 18.37 -21.75 1.22
CA TRP A 369 19.67 -21.33 1.77
C TRP A 369 20.85 -22.16 1.25
N THR A 370 21.90 -21.46 0.81
CA THR A 370 23.24 -22.02 0.59
C THR A 370 23.99 -22.19 1.90
N VAL A 371 25.09 -22.96 1.88
CA VAL A 371 26.00 -23.10 3.03
C VAL A 371 26.50 -21.73 3.52
N ARG A 372 26.83 -20.80 2.62
CA ARG A 372 27.23 -19.43 3.00
C ARG A 372 26.12 -18.71 3.76
N GLN A 373 24.90 -18.75 3.24
CA GLN A 373 23.75 -18.09 3.86
C GLN A 373 23.41 -18.71 5.23
N LEU A 374 23.51 -20.03 5.36
CA LEU A 374 23.33 -20.73 6.63
C LEU A 374 24.38 -20.31 7.68
N ILE A 375 25.66 -20.20 7.29
CA ILE A 375 26.73 -19.75 8.21
C ILE A 375 26.52 -18.27 8.57
N ASP A 376 26.16 -17.43 7.61
CA ASP A 376 25.89 -16.01 7.83
C ASP A 376 24.72 -15.81 8.82
N HIS A 377 23.65 -16.59 8.67
CA HIS A 377 22.52 -16.59 9.60
C HIS A 377 22.96 -16.93 11.03
N MET A 378 23.68 -18.05 11.24
CA MET A 378 24.18 -18.41 12.56
C MET A 378 25.15 -17.36 13.14
N THR A 379 25.94 -16.69 12.28
CA THR A 379 26.79 -15.57 12.68
C THR A 379 25.95 -14.38 13.13
N TRP A 380 24.92 -14.00 12.37
CA TRP A 380 24.02 -12.90 12.69
C TRP A 380 23.26 -13.14 14.00
N GLU A 381 22.75 -14.35 14.25
CA GLU A 381 22.02 -14.66 15.49
C GLU A 381 22.89 -14.43 16.74
N ASN A 382 24.15 -14.85 16.67
CA ASN A 382 25.12 -14.61 17.74
C ASN A 382 25.33 -13.10 18.00
N LEU A 383 25.42 -12.30 16.93
CA LEU A 383 25.56 -10.85 17.01
C LEU A 383 24.28 -10.18 17.52
N MET A 384 23.11 -10.66 17.11
CA MET A 384 21.80 -10.16 17.54
C MET A 384 21.62 -10.30 19.05
N ILE A 385 21.91 -11.48 19.62
CA ILE A 385 21.85 -11.71 21.07
C ILE A 385 22.91 -10.87 21.80
N THR A 386 24.11 -10.73 21.20
CA THR A 386 25.16 -9.85 21.75
C THR A 386 24.71 -8.39 21.82
N SER A 387 23.97 -7.89 20.83
CA SER A 387 23.41 -6.54 20.84
C SER A 387 22.37 -6.36 21.95
N ILE A 388 21.53 -7.38 22.23
CA ILE A 388 20.59 -7.37 23.36
C ILE A 388 21.33 -7.23 24.70
N ALA A 389 22.41 -8.00 24.90
CA ALA A 389 23.25 -7.92 26.09
C ALA A 389 23.82 -6.52 26.35
N ARG A 390 24.12 -5.79 25.27
CA ARG A 390 24.82 -4.50 25.31
C ARG A 390 23.90 -3.29 25.20
N ASP A 391 22.58 -3.51 25.09
CA ASP A 391 21.60 -2.45 24.79
C ASP A 391 21.99 -1.65 23.54
N ALA A 392 22.51 -2.36 22.53
CA ALA A 392 22.96 -1.79 21.27
C ALA A 392 21.90 -2.00 20.16
N PRO A 393 21.88 -1.16 19.11
CA PRO A 393 21.06 -1.41 17.93
C PRO A 393 21.30 -2.82 17.37
N ARG A 394 20.22 -3.48 16.93
CA ARG A 394 20.30 -4.79 16.28
C ARG A 394 21.01 -4.66 14.94
N THR A 395 21.81 -5.66 14.61
CA THR A 395 22.44 -5.80 13.28
C THR A 395 21.37 -6.15 12.24
N ASP A 396 21.54 -5.60 11.04
CA ASP A 396 20.68 -5.87 9.89
C ASP A 396 20.78 -7.36 9.50
N PRO A 397 19.68 -8.15 9.53
CA PRO A 397 19.72 -9.58 9.19
C PRO A 397 20.18 -9.86 7.75
N ASP A 398 20.00 -8.92 6.82
CA ASP A 398 20.31 -9.12 5.40
C ASP A 398 21.72 -8.65 5.01
N ALA A 399 22.49 -8.13 5.97
CA ALA A 399 23.87 -7.71 5.73
C ALA A 399 24.81 -8.92 5.58
N ASP A 400 25.95 -8.75 4.88
CA ASP A 400 27.02 -9.75 4.88
C ASP A 400 27.84 -9.63 6.16
N HIS A 401 27.73 -10.62 7.05
CA HIS A 401 28.44 -10.70 8.32
C HIS A 401 29.72 -11.54 8.22
N LEU A 402 29.90 -12.30 7.14
CA LEU A 402 31.04 -13.21 6.94
C LEU A 402 32.24 -12.51 6.30
N GLY A 403 31.98 -11.61 5.35
CA GLY A 403 33.04 -11.03 4.51
C GLY A 403 33.85 -12.10 3.77
N ASP A 404 35.17 -11.94 3.72
CA ASP A 404 36.06 -12.84 2.96
C ASP A 404 36.40 -14.15 3.70
N ASP A 405 36.32 -14.17 5.03
CA ASP A 405 36.70 -15.32 5.87
C ASP A 405 35.55 -15.71 6.82
N HIS A 406 34.67 -16.56 6.29
CA HIS A 406 33.50 -17.07 6.99
C HIS A 406 33.85 -17.75 8.34
N ALA A 407 34.97 -18.47 8.40
CA ALA A 407 35.38 -19.19 9.59
C ALA A 407 35.87 -18.21 10.67
N ALA A 408 36.66 -17.20 10.31
CA ALA A 408 37.07 -16.16 11.23
C ALA A 408 35.89 -15.33 11.75
N ALA A 409 34.95 -14.96 10.87
CA ALA A 409 33.75 -14.23 11.24
C ALA A 409 32.87 -14.99 12.23
N PHE A 410 32.60 -16.28 11.96
CA PHE A 410 31.82 -17.14 12.84
C PHE A 410 32.49 -17.34 14.22
N ARG A 411 33.81 -17.59 14.26
CA ARG A 411 34.53 -17.69 15.55
C ARG A 411 34.46 -16.38 16.34
N ALA A 412 34.55 -15.23 15.66
CA ALA A 412 34.45 -13.94 16.30
C ALA A 412 33.04 -13.70 16.89
N SER A 413 31.98 -14.08 16.19
CA SER A 413 30.61 -13.95 16.69
C SER A 413 30.35 -14.86 17.89
N VAL A 414 30.81 -16.11 17.86
CA VAL A 414 30.73 -17.03 19.01
C VAL A 414 31.47 -16.45 20.23
N GLY A 415 32.69 -15.94 20.04
CA GLY A 415 33.46 -15.32 21.11
C GLY A 415 32.79 -14.07 21.69
N ALA A 416 32.16 -13.25 20.85
CA ALA A 416 31.41 -12.08 21.28
C ALA A 416 30.18 -12.45 22.13
N LEU A 417 29.44 -13.50 21.73
CA LEU A 417 28.27 -13.97 22.46
C LEU A 417 28.66 -14.61 23.81
N LEU A 418 29.72 -15.43 23.84
CA LEU A 418 30.24 -15.99 25.09
C LEU A 418 30.66 -14.88 26.07
N ALA A 419 31.38 -13.87 25.58
CA ALA A 419 31.77 -12.72 26.40
C ALA A 419 30.54 -11.94 26.92
N ALA A 420 29.46 -11.87 26.14
CA ALA A 420 28.20 -11.28 26.58
C ALA A 420 27.57 -12.10 27.71
N PHE A 421 27.44 -13.43 27.55
CA PHE A 421 26.88 -14.31 28.58
C PHE A 421 27.64 -14.25 29.90
N THR A 422 28.98 -14.18 29.87
CA THR A 422 29.79 -14.16 31.10
C THR A 422 30.01 -12.77 31.69
N GLY A 423 29.90 -11.71 30.88
CA GLY A 423 30.42 -10.38 31.22
C GLY A 423 29.39 -9.30 31.50
N THR A 424 28.15 -9.44 31.03
CA THR A 424 27.13 -8.35 31.12
C THR A 424 26.04 -8.60 32.17
N GLY A 425 26.07 -9.76 32.84
CA GLY A 425 24.97 -10.21 33.70
C GLY A 425 23.69 -10.51 32.93
N LEU A 426 23.81 -10.88 31.65
CA LEU A 426 22.65 -11.16 30.80
C LEU A 426 21.83 -12.30 31.37
N LEU A 427 22.46 -13.40 31.79
CA LEU A 427 21.77 -14.63 32.17
C LEU A 427 20.84 -14.44 33.38
N GLU A 428 21.15 -13.48 34.24
CA GLU A 428 20.45 -13.19 35.50
C GLU A 428 19.31 -12.17 35.37
N ARG A 429 19.17 -11.53 34.21
CA ARG A 429 18.19 -10.45 33.97
C ARG A 429 16.97 -10.94 33.19
N THR A 430 15.93 -10.13 33.11
CA THR A 430 14.78 -10.36 32.23
C THR A 430 14.72 -9.34 31.10
N TYR A 431 14.20 -9.76 29.94
CA TYR A 431 14.23 -8.99 28.70
C TYR A 431 12.89 -9.00 27.97
N GLY A 432 12.65 -7.92 27.21
CA GLY A 432 11.49 -7.78 26.34
C GLY A 432 10.16 -7.60 27.09
N PRO A 433 9.06 -7.39 26.34
CA PRO A 433 7.73 -7.12 26.91
C PRO A 433 7.13 -8.31 27.67
N TYR A 434 7.65 -9.52 27.44
CA TYR A 434 7.20 -10.77 28.07
C TYR A 434 8.04 -11.18 29.28
N GLY A 435 9.06 -10.40 29.65
CA GLY A 435 9.90 -10.67 30.83
C GLY A 435 10.73 -11.94 30.71
N ALA A 436 11.28 -12.23 29.53
CA ALA A 436 12.03 -13.45 29.26
C ALA A 436 13.33 -13.51 30.08
N PRO A 437 13.55 -14.56 30.89
CA PRO A 437 14.82 -14.77 31.58
C PRO A 437 15.99 -14.82 30.59
N GLY A 438 17.07 -14.10 30.86
CA GLY A 438 18.20 -14.03 29.95
C GLY A 438 18.90 -15.37 29.76
N ALA A 439 18.85 -16.25 30.76
CA ALA A 439 19.32 -17.63 30.62
C ALA A 439 18.59 -18.44 29.53
N LEU A 440 17.38 -18.03 29.12
CA LEU A 440 16.71 -18.62 27.96
C LEU A 440 17.40 -18.27 26.64
N PHE A 441 18.09 -17.13 26.52
CA PHE A 441 18.84 -16.82 25.31
C PHE A 441 20.00 -17.81 25.09
N ALA A 442 20.65 -18.28 26.16
CA ALA A 442 21.70 -19.28 26.04
C ALA A 442 21.13 -20.65 25.61
N GLN A 443 19.98 -21.05 26.15
CA GLN A 443 19.30 -22.27 25.69
C GLN A 443 18.81 -22.16 24.25
N GLN A 444 18.18 -21.05 23.88
CA GLN A 444 17.69 -20.81 22.51
C GLN A 444 18.86 -20.79 21.52
N ALA A 445 19.95 -20.07 21.82
CA ALA A 445 21.14 -20.07 20.98
C ALA A 445 21.74 -21.48 20.82
N ALA A 446 21.69 -22.32 21.85
CA ALA A 446 22.14 -23.70 21.73
C ALA A 446 21.22 -24.55 20.84
N VAL A 447 19.90 -24.33 20.89
CA VAL A 447 18.93 -25.01 20.02
C VAL A 447 19.14 -24.63 18.55
N GLU A 448 19.16 -23.33 18.24
CA GLU A 448 19.34 -22.84 16.87
C GLU A 448 20.69 -23.29 16.29
N LEU A 449 21.76 -23.12 17.07
CA LEU A 449 23.10 -23.48 16.62
C LEU A 449 23.27 -24.99 16.39
N LEU A 450 22.66 -25.84 17.23
CA LEU A 450 22.72 -27.29 17.02
C LEU A 450 21.87 -27.72 15.82
N ALA A 451 20.69 -27.13 15.63
CA ALA A 451 19.82 -27.42 14.49
C ALA A 451 20.49 -27.03 13.16
N HIS A 452 21.03 -25.81 13.06
CA HIS A 452 21.74 -25.35 11.87
C HIS A 452 23.12 -25.97 11.69
N GLY A 453 23.79 -26.35 12.79
CA GLY A 453 24.97 -27.20 12.73
C GLY A 453 24.69 -28.56 12.09
N TRP A 454 23.51 -29.15 12.38
CA TRP A 454 23.06 -30.37 11.73
C TRP A 454 22.77 -30.16 10.24
N ASP A 455 22.13 -29.04 9.87
CA ASP A 455 21.87 -28.67 8.48
C ASP A 455 23.18 -28.56 7.69
N LEU A 456 24.20 -27.91 8.28
CA LEU A 456 25.54 -27.81 7.73
C LEU A 456 26.21 -29.17 7.60
N ALA A 457 26.11 -30.03 8.61
CA ALA A 457 26.71 -31.37 8.58
C ALA A 457 26.10 -32.21 7.44
N ARG A 458 24.77 -32.14 7.25
CA ARG A 458 24.08 -32.78 6.13
C ARG A 458 24.49 -32.19 4.78
N ALA A 459 24.58 -30.87 4.68
CA ALA A 459 25.00 -30.19 3.45
C ALA A 459 26.44 -30.58 3.06
N LEU A 460 27.33 -30.82 4.02
CA LEU A 460 28.72 -31.22 3.77
C LEU A 460 28.90 -32.74 3.56
N GLY A 461 27.95 -33.56 4.00
CA GLY A 461 28.11 -35.02 4.10
C GLY A 461 28.99 -35.44 5.28
N ALA A 462 29.06 -34.61 6.33
CA ALA A 462 29.79 -34.87 7.56
C ALA A 462 28.94 -35.66 8.58
N SER A 463 29.55 -36.05 9.71
CA SER A 463 28.82 -36.70 10.82
C SER A 463 27.81 -35.74 11.44
N THR A 464 26.58 -36.20 11.66
CA THR A 464 25.53 -35.48 12.40
C THR A 464 25.55 -35.72 13.90
N ASP A 465 26.51 -36.51 14.42
CA ASP A 465 26.69 -36.75 15.86
C ASP A 465 27.35 -35.55 16.55
N LEU A 466 26.63 -34.42 16.55
CA LEU A 466 27.07 -33.14 17.08
C LEU A 466 26.70 -33.03 18.56
N ALA A 467 27.67 -32.62 19.39
CA ALA A 467 27.55 -32.42 20.83
C ALA A 467 26.77 -33.56 21.55
N PRO A 468 27.15 -34.85 21.35
CA PRO A 468 26.37 -36.00 21.84
C PRO A 468 26.12 -36.00 23.35
N GLU A 469 26.98 -35.35 24.13
CA GLU A 469 26.86 -35.21 25.57
C GLU A 469 25.74 -34.27 26.04
N VAL A 470 25.24 -33.38 25.18
CA VAL A 470 24.21 -32.38 25.51
C VAL A 470 23.05 -32.33 24.52
N ALA A 471 23.13 -33.01 23.37
CA ALA A 471 22.12 -32.92 22.32
C ALA A 471 20.70 -33.32 22.76
N ASP A 472 20.57 -34.30 23.66
CA ASP A 472 19.26 -34.66 24.23
C ASP A 472 18.70 -33.58 25.17
N GLU A 473 19.55 -32.86 25.89
CA GLU A 473 19.13 -31.73 26.70
C GLU A 473 18.69 -30.55 25.84
N VAL A 474 19.35 -30.33 24.70
CA VAL A 474 18.94 -29.33 23.71
C VAL A 474 17.57 -29.69 23.10
N LEU A 475 17.29 -30.96 22.84
CA LEU A 475 15.95 -31.41 22.41
C LEU A 475 14.88 -31.12 23.46
N GLU A 476 15.13 -31.42 24.74
CA GLU A 476 14.17 -31.11 25.80
C GLU A 476 13.97 -29.60 25.97
N ALA A 477 15.03 -28.80 25.81
CA ALA A 477 14.92 -27.33 25.76
C ALA A 477 14.06 -26.87 24.58
N ALA A 478 14.28 -27.41 23.38
CA ALA A 478 13.47 -27.10 22.20
C ALA A 478 11.99 -27.45 22.41
N ARG A 479 11.68 -28.57 23.07
CA ARG A 479 10.30 -28.94 23.45
C ARG A 479 9.68 -27.96 24.44
N GLY A 480 10.45 -27.48 25.40
CA GLY A 480 10.01 -26.47 26.36
C GLY A 480 9.75 -25.11 25.71
N ILE A 481 10.61 -24.68 24.79
CA ILE A 481 10.55 -23.36 24.14
C ILE A 481 9.50 -23.35 23.01
N TYR A 482 9.51 -24.37 22.15
CA TYR A 482 8.74 -24.43 20.90
C TYR A 482 7.58 -25.42 20.94
N GLY A 483 7.29 -26.06 22.09
CA GLY A 483 6.23 -27.07 22.20
C GLY A 483 4.84 -26.55 21.87
N ALA A 484 4.57 -25.28 22.19
CA ALA A 484 3.30 -24.61 21.86
C ALA A 484 3.30 -23.96 20.47
N ALA A 485 4.43 -23.97 19.75
CA ALA A 485 4.51 -23.38 18.42
C ALA A 485 3.70 -24.25 17.42
N PRO A 486 2.80 -23.63 16.62
CA PRO A 486 2.14 -24.29 15.50
C PRO A 486 3.12 -25.05 14.61
N ARG A 487 2.69 -26.22 14.14
CA ARG A 487 3.45 -27.07 13.22
C ARG A 487 2.77 -27.05 11.86
N THR A 488 3.24 -26.17 10.99
CA THR A 488 2.62 -25.87 9.69
C THR A 488 3.62 -26.04 8.56
N GLU A 489 3.19 -26.64 7.46
CA GLU A 489 4.00 -26.74 6.26
C GLU A 489 4.28 -25.34 5.70
N GLY A 490 5.56 -25.00 5.49
CA GLY A 490 5.99 -23.66 5.07
C GLY A 490 5.92 -22.57 6.15
N GLY A 491 5.63 -22.91 7.42
CA GLY A 491 5.76 -22.02 8.56
C GLY A 491 7.13 -22.10 9.24
N SER A 492 7.26 -21.45 10.40
CA SER A 492 8.50 -21.43 11.21
C SER A 492 8.95 -22.83 11.64
N PHE A 493 8.01 -23.75 11.85
CA PHE A 493 8.30 -25.15 12.12
C PHE A 493 7.41 -26.06 11.28
N ALA A 494 8.03 -26.91 10.46
CA ALA A 494 7.34 -27.98 9.76
C ALA A 494 6.82 -29.06 10.74
N PRO A 495 5.88 -29.92 10.31
CA PRO A 495 5.43 -31.06 11.12
C PRO A 495 6.59 -31.93 11.61
N GLU A 496 6.53 -32.32 12.89
CA GLU A 496 7.53 -33.22 13.50
C GLU A 496 7.65 -34.53 12.70
N ARG A 497 8.89 -34.93 12.43
CA ARG A 497 9.23 -36.17 11.73
C ARG A 497 9.66 -37.24 12.73
N THR A 498 9.50 -38.51 12.35
CA THR A 498 9.97 -39.62 13.18
C THR A 498 11.47 -39.87 12.95
N ALA A 499 12.28 -39.70 13.99
CA ALA A 499 13.70 -40.05 13.94
C ALA A 499 13.92 -41.58 13.91
N PRO A 500 14.92 -42.10 13.18
CA PRO A 500 15.29 -43.51 13.24
C PRO A 500 15.62 -43.99 14.67
N PRO A 501 15.35 -45.25 15.05
CA PRO A 501 15.59 -45.74 16.41
C PRO A 501 17.05 -45.63 16.90
N ALA A 502 18.02 -45.64 15.97
CA ALA A 502 19.45 -45.53 16.27
C ALA A 502 20.01 -44.10 16.08
N ALA A 503 19.14 -43.11 15.85
CA ALA A 503 19.55 -41.73 15.62
C ALA A 503 20.24 -41.12 16.85
N GLY A 504 21.24 -40.27 16.65
CA GLY A 504 21.85 -39.47 17.72
C GLY A 504 20.90 -38.39 18.25
N GLY A 505 21.29 -37.70 19.33
CA GLY A 505 20.48 -36.62 19.90
C GLY A 505 20.21 -35.47 18.93
N ALA A 506 21.22 -35.07 18.15
CA ALA A 506 21.08 -34.01 17.15
C ALA A 506 20.14 -34.40 16.00
N ASP A 507 20.16 -35.66 15.54
CA ASP A 507 19.19 -36.15 14.55
C ASP A 507 17.75 -36.17 15.11
N ARG A 508 17.57 -36.49 16.39
CA ARG A 508 16.24 -36.40 17.05
C ARG A 508 15.76 -34.96 17.17
N LEU A 509 16.66 -34.02 17.50
CA LEU A 509 16.35 -32.59 17.50
C LEU A 509 15.92 -32.13 16.10
N ALA A 510 16.69 -32.47 15.07
CA ALA A 510 16.36 -32.12 13.69
C ALA A 510 14.97 -32.63 13.29
N ALA A 511 14.67 -33.90 13.61
CA ALA A 511 13.37 -34.51 13.33
C ALA A 511 12.22 -33.80 14.09
N TYR A 512 12.41 -33.43 15.36
CA TYR A 512 11.46 -32.64 16.15
C TYR A 512 11.16 -31.28 15.51
N LEU A 513 12.18 -30.64 14.94
CA LEU A 513 12.06 -29.37 14.23
C LEU A 513 11.59 -29.52 12.77
N GLY A 514 11.23 -30.73 12.33
CA GLY A 514 10.63 -31.00 11.03
C GLY A 514 11.61 -31.31 9.89
N ARG A 515 12.89 -31.56 10.19
CA ARG A 515 13.95 -31.85 9.20
C ARG A 515 14.09 -33.32 8.85
#